data_AF-A0A1S3YWA6-F1
#
_entry.id   AF-A0A1S3YWA6-F1
#
_cell.length_a   1.000
_cell.length_b   1.000
_cell.length_c   1.000
_cell.angle_alpha   90.00
_cell.angle_beta   90.00
_cell.angle_gamma   90.00
#
_symmetry.space_group_name_H-M   'P 1'
#
loop_
_entity.id
_entity.type
_entity.pdbx_description
1 polymer ?
#
loop_
_entity_poly.entity_id
_entity_poly.type
_entity_poly.pdbx_seq_one_letter_code
_entity_poly.pdbx_strand_id
1 'polypeptide(L)'
;MPYSIAEIYGDRPPWEISDHPEEKIGCFISPLKKRKESHKRFRRTCANWTWKGQNSGDPIKNGKGTVVGFRKSFVYRTRGSKQSKQDKINWLMREYYVGDDYFRENNISKQDIVLCRIKKNIITKRIMKNGVTIEEQEVAQVIEDMLREPDYNSTQSATIANNIRL
;
A
#
# COMPACT_ATOMS: atom_id res chain seq x y z
N MET A 1 -1.04 -11.10 9.13
CA MET A 1 -0.91 -10.87 7.67
C MET A 1 0.57 -10.68 7.33
N PRO A 2 1.20 -11.53 6.50
CA PRO A 2 2.57 -11.27 6.06
C PRO A 2 2.60 -10.04 5.14
N TYR A 3 3.64 -9.23 5.28
CA TYR A 3 3.93 -8.09 4.42
C TYR A 3 5.43 -8.05 4.11
N SER A 4 5.79 -7.50 2.96
CA SER A 4 7.19 -7.34 2.54
C SER A 4 7.53 -5.86 2.38
N ILE A 5 8.81 -5.50 2.57
CA ILE A 5 9.28 -4.14 2.27
C ILE A 5 9.64 -4.08 0.78
N ALA A 6 9.10 -3.10 0.05
CA ALA A 6 9.29 -2.99 -1.40
C ALA A 6 9.06 -1.57 -1.93
N GLU A 7 9.84 -1.18 -2.94
CA GLU A 7 9.59 0.06 -3.69
C GLU A 7 8.53 -0.15 -4.80
N ILE A 8 7.25 -0.06 -4.43
CA ILE A 8 6.13 -0.36 -5.35
C ILE A 8 5.85 0.73 -6.39
N TYR A 9 6.41 1.93 -6.20
CA TYR A 9 6.31 3.07 -7.14
C TYR A 9 7.59 3.28 -7.96
N GLY A 10 8.49 2.28 -7.94
CA GLY A 10 9.75 2.29 -8.70
C GLY A 10 9.57 1.86 -10.16
N ASP A 11 10.60 1.24 -10.72
CA ASP A 11 10.64 0.86 -12.13
C ASP A 11 10.07 -0.52 -12.43
N ARG A 12 9.78 -1.31 -11.38
CA ARG A 12 9.10 -2.60 -11.49
C ARG A 12 7.63 -2.48 -11.13
N PRO A 13 6.73 -3.18 -11.83
CA PRO A 13 5.36 -3.30 -11.41
C PRO A 13 5.21 -4.21 -10.18
N PRO A 14 4.16 -4.04 -9.36
CA PRO A 14 4.05 -4.76 -8.09
C PRO A 14 4.00 -6.29 -8.16
N TRP A 15 3.51 -6.87 -9.26
CA TRP A 15 3.50 -8.34 -9.42
C TRP A 15 4.86 -8.94 -9.77
N GLU A 16 5.83 -8.12 -10.17
CA GLU A 16 7.24 -8.53 -10.33
C GLU A 16 8.05 -8.34 -9.04
N ILE A 17 7.44 -7.72 -8.02
CA ILE A 17 8.05 -7.50 -6.70
C ILE A 17 7.47 -8.48 -5.66
N SER A 18 6.36 -9.15 -5.99
CA SER A 18 5.79 -10.18 -5.11
C SER A 18 6.63 -11.46 -5.19
N ASP A 19 7.06 -11.97 -4.04
CA ASP A 19 7.69 -13.30 -3.93
C ASP A 19 6.69 -14.44 -4.20
N HIS A 20 5.39 -14.12 -4.17
CA HIS A 20 4.27 -15.01 -4.43
C HIS A 20 3.40 -14.46 -5.59
N PRO A 21 3.85 -14.54 -6.85
CA PRO A 21 3.09 -14.03 -8.00
C PRO A 21 1.78 -14.79 -8.26
N GLU A 22 1.66 -16.02 -7.78
CA GLU A 22 0.45 -16.86 -7.80
C GLU A 22 -0.61 -16.38 -6.82
N GLU A 23 -0.18 -15.83 -5.69
CA GLU A 23 -1.06 -15.14 -4.75
C GLU A 23 -1.50 -13.84 -5.42
N LYS A 24 -2.74 -13.85 -5.91
CA LYS A 24 -3.35 -12.71 -6.63
C LYS A 24 -3.46 -11.43 -5.76
N ILE A 25 -2.86 -11.41 -4.57
CA ILE A 25 -2.89 -10.37 -3.54
C ILE A 25 -1.50 -10.29 -2.89
N GLY A 26 -0.92 -9.09 -2.77
CA GLY A 26 0.30 -8.85 -2.00
C GLY A 26 0.18 -7.61 -1.10
N CYS A 27 0.88 -7.61 0.04
CA CYS A 27 0.95 -6.51 1.01
C CYS A 27 2.39 -5.99 1.11
N PHE A 28 2.58 -4.70 0.92
CA PHE A 28 3.90 -4.08 0.78
C PHE A 28 4.01 -2.83 1.65
N ILE A 29 5.05 -2.73 2.45
CA ILE A 29 5.48 -1.46 3.04
C ILE A 29 6.38 -0.77 2.01
N SER A 30 6.01 0.43 1.58
CA SER A 30 6.76 1.20 0.59
C SER A 30 7.07 2.61 1.08
N PRO A 31 8.30 3.10 0.89
CA PRO A 31 8.58 4.52 1.01
C PRO A 31 7.83 5.29 -0.08
N LEU A 32 7.47 6.52 0.23
CA LEU A 32 6.88 7.47 -0.69
C LEU A 32 7.97 8.36 -1.27
N LYS A 33 8.05 8.38 -2.60
CA LYS A 33 8.98 9.26 -3.31
C LYS A 33 8.22 10.36 -4.04
N LYS A 34 8.72 11.59 -3.94
CA LYS A 34 8.28 12.68 -4.81
C LYS A 34 8.99 12.55 -6.15
N ARG A 35 8.40 13.10 -7.21
CA ARG A 35 9.10 13.21 -8.51
C ARG A 35 10.26 14.21 -8.47
N LYS A 36 10.12 15.25 -7.64
CA LYS A 36 11.10 16.29 -7.35
C LYS A 36 10.88 16.73 -5.90
N GLU A 37 11.92 17.17 -5.21
CA GLU A 37 11.80 17.52 -3.78
C GLU A 37 10.78 18.64 -3.53
N SER A 38 10.69 19.59 -4.46
CA SER A 38 9.74 20.72 -4.41
C SER A 38 8.27 20.31 -4.58
N HIS A 39 7.97 19.08 -5.01
CA HIS A 39 6.59 18.65 -5.24
C HIS A 39 5.89 18.32 -3.93
N LYS A 40 4.69 18.86 -3.74
CA LYS A 40 3.82 18.53 -2.61
C LYS A 40 3.21 17.12 -2.68
N ARG A 41 3.21 16.50 -3.87
CA ARG A 41 2.54 15.22 -4.12
C ARG A 41 3.55 14.12 -4.40
N PHE A 42 3.36 12.99 -3.73
CA PHE A 42 4.11 11.77 -4.00
C PHE A 42 3.72 11.15 -5.34
N ARG A 43 4.69 10.46 -5.95
CA ARG A 43 4.52 9.71 -7.19
C ARG A 43 3.62 8.49 -6.93
N ARG A 44 2.69 8.24 -7.85
CA ARG A 44 1.84 7.04 -7.89
C ARG A 44 1.90 6.39 -9.28
N THR A 45 3.12 6.26 -9.79
CA THR A 45 3.43 5.61 -11.08
C THR A 45 4.50 4.56 -10.85
N CYS A 46 4.40 3.38 -11.46
CA CYS A 46 5.38 2.31 -11.37
C CYS A 46 5.70 1.80 -12.77
N ALA A 47 6.97 1.64 -13.13
CA ALA A 47 7.37 1.43 -14.53
C ALA A 47 6.65 2.44 -15.46
N ASN A 48 6.00 1.94 -16.52
CA ASN A 48 5.15 2.71 -17.43
C ASN A 48 3.66 2.79 -17.00
N TRP A 49 3.35 2.44 -15.76
CA TRP A 49 1.99 2.28 -15.24
C TRP A 49 1.63 3.45 -14.33
N THR A 50 0.36 3.88 -14.38
CA THR A 50 -0.15 4.98 -13.55
C THR A 50 -1.34 4.51 -12.72
N TRP A 51 -1.23 4.62 -11.40
CA TRP A 51 -2.32 4.34 -10.48
C TRP A 51 -3.31 5.51 -10.45
N LYS A 52 -4.58 5.24 -10.79
CA LYS A 52 -5.64 6.25 -10.75
C LYS A 52 -6.36 6.20 -9.41
N GLY A 53 -6.27 7.27 -8.64
CA GLY A 53 -7.02 7.43 -7.38
C GLY A 53 -8.53 7.34 -7.59
N GLN A 54 -9.23 6.69 -6.66
CA GLN A 54 -10.67 6.47 -6.70
C GLN A 54 -11.42 7.26 -5.61
N ASN A 55 -10.75 7.63 -4.52
CA ASN A 55 -11.28 8.46 -3.44
C ASN A 55 -10.24 9.50 -2.99
N SER A 56 -10.66 10.44 -2.14
CA SER A 56 -9.79 11.45 -1.51
C SER A 56 -8.97 10.88 -0.35
N GLY A 57 -9.49 9.85 0.33
CA GLY A 57 -8.90 9.21 1.50
C GLY A 57 -9.95 9.04 2.60
N ASP A 58 -10.21 7.81 3.01
CA ASP A 58 -11.19 7.49 4.07
C ASP A 58 -10.46 7.37 5.41
N PRO A 59 -10.94 7.96 6.52
CA PRO A 59 -10.29 7.82 7.81
C PRO A 59 -10.40 6.38 8.33
N ILE A 60 -9.35 5.93 9.00
CA ILE A 60 -9.27 4.62 9.67
C ILE A 60 -9.26 4.88 11.16
N LYS A 61 -10.20 4.26 11.88
CA LYS A 61 -10.32 4.41 13.33
C LYS A 61 -9.87 3.13 14.03
N ASN A 62 -9.17 3.28 15.16
CA ASN A 62 -8.90 2.16 16.05
C ASN A 62 -10.16 1.76 16.85
N GLY A 63 -10.07 0.72 17.68
CA GLY A 63 -11.19 0.24 18.51
C GLY A 63 -11.74 1.28 19.51
N LYS A 64 -11.02 2.39 19.74
CA LYS A 64 -11.43 3.50 20.60
C LYS A 64 -12.08 4.66 19.83
N GLY A 65 -12.17 4.57 18.50
CA GLY A 65 -12.73 5.60 17.63
C GLY A 65 -11.76 6.70 17.20
N THR A 66 -10.50 6.65 17.63
CA THR A 66 -9.45 7.60 17.25
C THR A 66 -8.97 7.33 15.83
N VAL A 67 -8.81 8.38 15.02
CA VAL A 67 -8.26 8.26 13.67
C VAL A 67 -6.75 8.00 13.75
N VAL A 68 -6.33 6.83 13.29
CA VAL A 68 -4.90 6.42 13.28
C VAL A 68 -4.24 6.63 11.91
N GLY A 69 -5.06 6.79 10.87
CA GLY A 69 -4.58 6.95 9.52
C GLY A 69 -5.71 7.05 8.52
N PHE A 70 -5.37 6.86 7.25
CA PHE A 70 -6.28 7.03 6.14
C PHE A 70 -6.06 5.95 5.08
N ARG A 71 -7.13 5.61 4.37
CA ARG A 71 -7.15 4.62 3.29
C ARG A 71 -7.50 5.28 1.98
N LYS A 72 -6.64 5.12 0.96
CA LYS A 72 -6.89 5.56 -0.41
C LYS A 72 -6.95 4.37 -1.36
N SER A 73 -7.95 4.40 -2.24
CA SER A 73 -8.14 3.36 -3.26
C SER A 73 -7.59 3.82 -4.59
N PHE A 74 -6.88 2.94 -5.28
CA PHE A 74 -6.37 3.16 -6.63
C PHE A 74 -6.72 2.00 -7.55
N VAL A 75 -6.91 2.32 -8.83
CA VAL A 75 -7.06 1.33 -9.89
C VAL A 75 -6.01 1.58 -10.96
N TYR A 76 -5.42 0.50 -11.45
CA TYR A 76 -4.78 0.49 -12.73
C TYR A 76 -5.61 -0.38 -13.69
N ARG A 77 -5.79 0.11 -14.91
CA ARG A 77 -6.42 -0.63 -16.00
C ARG A 77 -5.45 -0.70 -17.16
N THR A 78 -5.17 -1.89 -17.67
CA THR A 78 -4.35 -2.03 -18.88
C THR A 78 -5.09 -1.35 -20.04
N ARG A 79 -4.51 -0.29 -20.62
CA ARG A 79 -4.94 0.24 -21.91
C ARG A 79 -4.40 -0.72 -22.97
N GLY A 80 -5.32 -1.38 -23.67
CA GLY A 80 -5.06 -2.68 -24.30
C GLY A 80 -4.09 -2.70 -25.47
N SER A 81 -3.72 -3.93 -25.83
CA SER A 81 -3.30 -4.33 -27.17
C SER A 81 -3.69 -5.79 -27.34
N LYS A 82 -4.58 -6.11 -28.30
CA LYS A 82 -4.89 -7.47 -28.80
C LYS A 82 -5.40 -8.54 -27.81
N GLN A 83 -5.51 -8.30 -26.50
CA GLN A 83 -6.27 -9.21 -25.64
C GLN A 83 -7.76 -9.09 -25.99
N SER A 84 -8.43 -10.23 -26.22
CA SER A 84 -9.87 -10.26 -26.47
C SER A 84 -10.62 -9.48 -25.39
N LYS A 85 -11.83 -8.98 -25.69
CA LYS A 85 -12.73 -8.37 -24.66
C LYS A 85 -12.89 -9.28 -23.43
N GLN A 86 -12.63 -10.57 -23.62
CA GLN A 86 -12.65 -11.65 -22.66
C GLN A 86 -11.50 -11.66 -21.65
N ASP A 87 -10.50 -10.75 -21.65
CA ASP A 87 -9.34 -10.80 -20.71
C ASP A 87 -8.84 -9.41 -20.22
N LYS A 88 -9.74 -8.53 -19.78
CA LYS A 88 -9.33 -7.28 -19.11
C LYS A 88 -8.82 -7.55 -17.69
N ILE A 89 -7.54 -7.28 -17.47
CA ILE A 89 -6.92 -7.30 -16.14
C ILE A 89 -6.98 -5.88 -15.56
N ASN A 90 -7.60 -5.77 -14.39
CA ASN A 90 -7.50 -4.60 -13.53
C ASN A 90 -6.59 -4.95 -12.35
N TRP A 91 -5.84 -3.96 -11.88
CA TRP A 91 -5.17 -4.04 -10.60
C TRP A 91 -5.83 -3.05 -9.64
N LEU A 92 -6.10 -3.51 -8.43
CA LEU A 92 -6.69 -2.72 -7.36
C LEU A 92 -5.64 -2.54 -6.28
N MET A 93 -5.46 -1.32 -5.81
CA MET A 93 -4.58 -1.01 -4.69
C MET A 93 -5.37 -0.31 -3.60
N ARG A 94 -5.16 -0.71 -2.34
CA ARG A 94 -5.49 0.08 -1.16
C ARG A 94 -4.18 0.53 -0.53
N GLU A 95 -4.00 1.84 -0.49
CA GLU A 95 -2.90 2.50 0.20
C GLU A 95 -3.39 2.95 1.56
N TYR A 96 -2.60 2.66 2.59
CA TYR A 96 -2.85 3.00 3.96
C TYR A 96 -1.69 3.85 4.46
N TYR A 97 -2.01 5.03 4.99
CA TYR A 97 -1.00 5.98 5.44
C TYR A 97 -1.38 6.57 6.79
N VAL A 98 -0.37 6.89 7.58
CA VAL A 98 -0.50 7.45 8.93
C VAL A 98 -0.91 8.93 8.81
N GLY A 99 -1.81 9.36 9.69
CA GLY A 99 -2.20 10.77 9.74
C GLY A 99 -1.10 11.64 10.37
N ASP A 100 -0.94 12.87 9.88
CA ASP A 100 0.03 13.82 10.44
C ASP A 100 -0.21 14.09 11.95
N ASP A 101 -1.47 14.04 12.38
CA ASP A 101 -1.86 14.20 13.78
C ASP A 101 -1.31 13.08 14.67
N TYR A 102 -1.28 11.84 14.16
CA TYR A 102 -0.74 10.70 14.91
C TYR A 102 0.75 10.87 15.21
N PHE A 103 1.54 11.30 14.22
CA PHE A 103 2.97 11.57 14.42
C PHE A 103 3.18 12.67 15.47
N ARG A 104 2.39 13.75 15.38
CA ARG A 104 2.46 14.88 16.30
C ARG A 104 2.08 14.51 17.73
N GLU A 105 0.98 13.79 17.93
CA GLU A 105 0.47 13.38 19.24
C GLU A 105 1.39 12.42 19.96
N ASN A 106 2.12 11.58 19.21
CA ASN A 106 3.04 10.60 19.76
C ASN A 106 4.51 11.07 19.78
N ASN A 107 4.79 12.32 19.38
CA ASN A 107 6.14 12.88 19.27
C ASN A 107 7.10 12.03 18.41
N ILE A 108 6.57 11.44 17.32
CA ILE A 108 7.32 10.61 16.37
C ILE A 108 7.64 11.47 15.14
N SER A 109 8.88 11.39 14.65
CA SER A 109 9.25 12.06 13.39
C SER A 109 8.40 11.53 12.23
N LYS A 110 7.86 12.44 11.42
CA LYS A 110 7.04 12.07 10.26
C LYS A 110 7.82 11.16 9.32
N GLN A 111 7.23 10.02 8.99
CA GLN A 111 7.78 9.08 8.02
C GLN A 111 6.92 9.07 6.76
N ASP A 112 7.57 9.23 5.61
CA ASP A 112 6.92 9.16 4.30
C ASP A 112 6.83 7.70 3.83
N ILE A 113 6.10 6.86 4.57
CA ILE A 113 5.90 5.44 4.28
C ILE A 113 4.41 5.09 4.20
N VAL A 114 4.08 4.04 3.45
CA VAL A 114 2.70 3.52 3.33
C VAL A 114 2.68 2.01 3.34
N LEU A 115 1.58 1.44 3.83
CA LEU A 115 1.22 0.06 3.56
C LEU A 115 0.32 0.01 2.33
N CYS A 116 0.69 -0.79 1.35
CA CYS A 116 -0.07 -0.98 0.14
C CYS A 116 -0.48 -2.43 -0.02
N ARG A 117 -1.78 -2.63 -0.19
CA ARG A 117 -2.32 -3.92 -0.58
C ARG A 117 -2.75 -3.89 -2.02
N ILE A 118 -2.23 -4.82 -2.82
CA ILE A 118 -2.40 -4.85 -4.26
C ILE A 118 -3.03 -6.17 -4.64
N LYS A 119 -4.08 -6.14 -5.47
CA LYS A 119 -4.82 -7.32 -5.92
C LYS A 119 -5.01 -7.31 -7.43
N LYS A 120 -4.78 -8.45 -8.07
CA LYS A 120 -5.16 -8.71 -9.46
C LYS A 120 -6.66 -9.02 -9.55
N ASN A 121 -7.37 -8.32 -10.42
CA ASN A 121 -8.78 -8.53 -10.71
C ASN A 121 -8.98 -8.84 -12.20
N ILE A 122 -9.34 -10.08 -12.52
CA ILE A 122 -9.52 -10.58 -13.88
C ILE A 122 -11.03 -10.56 -14.20
N ILE A 123 -11.47 -9.73 -15.15
CA ILE A 123 -12.91 -9.42 -15.42
C ILE A 123 -13.59 -10.49 -16.31
N THR A 124 -13.17 -11.75 -16.22
CA THR A 124 -13.51 -12.76 -17.25
C THR A 124 -14.48 -13.82 -16.76
N LYS A 125 -14.74 -13.84 -15.45
CA LYS A 125 -15.80 -14.63 -14.84
C LYS A 125 -16.71 -13.70 -14.05
N ARG A 126 -18.01 -13.70 -14.38
CA ARG A 126 -19.08 -13.21 -13.50
C ARG A 126 -19.03 -14.00 -12.19
N ILE A 127 -18.17 -13.59 -11.27
CA ILE A 127 -18.39 -13.74 -9.83
C ILE A 127 -18.01 -12.37 -9.26
N MET A 128 -18.97 -11.45 -9.36
CA MET A 128 -19.00 -10.26 -8.52
C MET A 128 -19.16 -10.75 -7.08
N LYS A 129 -18.07 -10.78 -6.33
CA LYS A 129 -18.01 -10.50 -4.89
C LYS A 129 -16.56 -10.63 -4.44
N ASN A 130 -16.27 -9.96 -3.33
CA ASN A 130 -14.96 -9.84 -2.68
C ASN A 130 -14.15 -8.65 -3.21
N GLY A 131 -14.79 -7.48 -3.17
CA GLY A 131 -14.10 -6.30 -2.68
C GLY A 131 -13.50 -6.69 -1.34
N VAL A 132 -12.17 -6.76 -1.27
CA VAL A 132 -11.55 -7.41 -0.13
C VAL A 132 -11.46 -6.40 1.01
N THR A 133 -12.43 -6.46 1.90
CA THR A 133 -12.31 -5.94 3.26
C THR A 133 -11.22 -6.75 3.95
N ILE A 134 -10.04 -6.14 4.14
CA ILE A 134 -9.29 -6.44 5.36
C ILE A 134 -10.07 -5.73 6.45
N GLU A 135 -10.26 -6.40 7.59
CA GLU A 135 -10.86 -5.77 8.75
C GLU A 135 -10.01 -4.56 9.14
N GLU A 136 -10.65 -3.40 9.29
CA GLU A 136 -9.94 -2.15 9.55
C GLU A 136 -9.08 -2.23 10.82
N GLN A 137 -9.44 -3.13 11.74
CA GLN A 137 -8.69 -3.45 12.95
C GLN A 137 -7.32 -4.07 12.66
N GLU A 138 -7.23 -5.06 11.75
CA GLU A 138 -5.94 -5.65 11.36
C GLU A 138 -5.02 -4.62 10.71
N VAL A 139 -5.60 -3.74 9.88
CA VAL A 139 -4.85 -2.65 9.25
C VAL A 139 -4.37 -1.65 10.28
N ALA A 140 -5.24 -1.25 11.22
CA ALA A 140 -4.87 -0.33 12.28
C ALA A 140 -3.72 -0.88 13.12
N GLN A 141 -3.77 -2.17 13.47
CA GLN A 141 -2.68 -2.82 14.20
C GLN A 141 -1.38 -2.82 13.40
N VAL A 142 -1.41 -3.16 12.11
CA VAL A 142 -0.21 -3.12 11.26
C VAL A 142 0.34 -1.69 11.15
N ILE A 143 -0.53 -0.68 11.03
CA ILE A 143 -0.10 0.73 11.01
C ILE A 143 0.58 1.11 12.34
N GLU A 144 0.01 0.72 13.47
CA GLU A 144 0.62 0.97 14.77
C GLU A 144 1.96 0.24 14.93
N ASP A 145 2.04 -1.02 14.49
CA ASP A 145 3.26 -1.83 14.54
C ASP A 145 4.37 -1.25 13.64
N MET A 146 4.02 -0.67 12.48
CA MET A 146 4.96 0.03 11.60
C MET A 146 5.63 1.24 12.26
N LEU A 147 5.01 1.82 13.29
CA LEU A 147 5.45 3.06 13.94
C LEU A 147 6.13 2.84 15.29
N ARG A 148 6.08 1.61 15.84
CA ARG A 148 6.83 1.28 17.05
C ARG A 148 8.33 1.27 16.73
N GLU A 149 9.13 1.86 17.62
CA GLU A 149 10.57 1.72 17.60
C GLU A 149 10.92 0.22 17.47
N PRO A 150 11.84 -0.17 16.59
CA PRO A 150 12.24 -1.56 16.44
C PRO A 150 12.77 -2.05 17.78
N ASP A 151 12.10 -3.03 18.36
CA ASP A 151 12.61 -3.70 19.54
C ASP A 151 13.91 -4.42 19.12
N TYR A 152 15.06 -3.82 19.44
CA TYR A 152 16.39 -4.25 18.96
C TYR A 152 16.76 -5.67 19.40
N ASN A 153 15.97 -6.24 20.31
CA ASN A 153 16.08 -7.61 20.81
C ASN A 153 15.35 -8.65 19.94
N SER A 154 14.60 -8.24 18.90
CA SER A 154 13.95 -9.15 17.95
C SER A 154 14.61 -9.08 16.57
N THR A 155 15.11 -10.22 16.09
CA THR A 155 15.80 -10.38 14.81
C THR A 155 14.97 -9.91 13.60
N GLN A 156 13.63 -9.90 13.72
CA GLN A 156 12.71 -9.47 12.67
C GLN A 156 12.59 -7.94 12.60
N SER A 157 12.67 -7.23 13.73
CA SER A 157 12.52 -5.77 13.84
C SER A 157 13.79 -5.02 13.40
N ALA A 158 14.97 -5.56 13.71
CA ALA A 158 16.25 -4.98 13.28
C ALA A 158 16.41 -4.94 11.75
N THR A 159 15.81 -5.92 11.05
CA THR A 159 15.83 -5.98 9.58
C THR A 159 14.93 -4.92 8.95
N ILE A 160 13.79 -4.60 9.58
CA ILE A 160 12.85 -3.58 9.08
C ILE A 160 13.46 -2.17 9.22
N ALA A 161 14.06 -1.85 10.37
CA ALA A 161 14.64 -0.54 10.62
C ALA A 161 15.87 -0.21 9.75
N ASN A 162 16.72 -1.21 9.50
CA ASN A 162 17.90 -1.06 8.64
C ASN A 162 17.52 -0.90 7.15
N ASN A 163 16.36 -1.40 6.73
CA ASN A 163 15.89 -1.32 5.34
C ASN A 163 14.99 -0.10 5.05
N ILE A 164 14.48 0.58 6.08
CA ILE A 164 13.72 1.84 5.94
C ILE A 164 14.68 3.05 5.85
N ARG A 165 15.89 2.95 6.42
CA ARG A 165 16.97 3.93 6.23
C ARG A 165 17.68 3.71 4.88
N LEU A 166 17.03 4.05 3.77
CA LEU A 166 17.66 4.21 2.46
C LEU A 166 17.76 5.69 2.09
#